data_AF-A0A7S4BX34-F1
#
_entry.id   AF-A0A7S4BX34-F1
#
_cell.length_a   1.000
_cell.length_b   1.000
_cell.length_c   1.000
_cell.angle_alpha   90.00
_cell.angle_beta   90.00
_cell.angle_gamma   90.00
#
_symmetry.space_group_name_H-M   'P 1'
#
loop_
_entity.id
_entity.type
_entity.pdbx_description
1 polymer ?
#
loop_
_entity_poly.entity_id
_entity_poly.type
_entity_poly.pdbx_seq_one_letter_code
_entity_poly.pdbx_strand_id
1 'polypeptide(L)'
;QRRVPANATEPGHSRRCEKAGGAMRRAAKPMVSKPADTHTRARSAHPAYPPRFQLDAAHVPWRVPLSAYAPVEFVHPAVVANDCTSKPGGWADPVEPVRADILKRGSFEYDKLGLTVAFDEAGRPLNPVGRTGITNRGLLGKWGANHAADPIVTRRNPFKSGSPLEVVVIQRKDTGEWAIPGGMVDAGELVSATLRREFMEEAGNVPSEQRAKFEEMTKALFKASNAREVYRGYVDDPRNTDNAWMETVAMHFHCQPDLAKMLELRAGDDAAEVQWLEVGEHVEQYRKLYANHRVRVCCPV
;
A
#
# COMPACT_ATOMS: atom_id res chain seq x y z
N GLN A 1 49.92 43.80 35.51
CA GLN A 1 50.59 44.94 34.87
C GLN A 1 50.48 44.69 33.37
N ARG A 2 49.52 45.33 32.67
CA ARG A 2 49.59 46.67 32.03
C ARG A 2 50.61 46.68 30.89
N ARG A 3 50.41 47.26 29.71
CA ARG A 3 49.34 47.94 28.95
C ARG A 3 50.03 48.31 27.62
N VAL A 4 49.29 48.24 26.51
CA VAL A 4 49.19 49.18 25.35
C VAL A 4 50.32 50.23 25.14
N PRO A 5 50.74 50.49 23.88
CA PRO A 5 50.23 51.65 23.13
C PRO A 5 49.73 51.23 21.72
N ALA A 6 48.56 51.65 21.24
CA ALA A 6 48.09 52.98 20.83
C ALA A 6 48.48 53.36 19.38
N ASN A 7 47.45 53.31 18.52
CA ASN A 7 47.11 54.17 17.38
C ASN A 7 48.18 54.71 16.43
N ALA A 8 47.99 54.41 15.14
CA ALA A 8 47.86 55.44 14.10
C ALA A 8 47.18 54.87 12.85
N THR A 9 45.93 55.28 12.57
CA THR A 9 45.47 55.82 11.26
C THR A 9 43.95 56.01 11.25
N GLU A 10 43.52 57.27 11.26
CA GLU A 10 42.35 57.81 10.55
C GLU A 10 42.92 58.74 9.43
N PRO A 11 42.21 59.17 8.37
CA PRO A 11 40.75 59.39 8.30
C PRO A 11 40.07 59.00 6.97
N GLY A 12 38.73 59.09 6.87
CA GLY A 12 38.07 59.06 5.57
C GLY A 12 36.55 58.89 5.52
N HIS A 13 35.83 59.87 6.05
CA HIS A 13 34.48 60.32 5.64
C HIS A 13 33.47 59.38 4.94
N SER A 14 32.30 59.27 5.62
CA SER A 14 30.95 59.59 5.09
C SER A 14 30.31 58.65 4.07
N ARG A 15 29.28 57.92 4.51
CA ARG A 15 27.87 58.20 4.13
C ARG A 15 26.86 57.38 4.95
N ARG A 16 25.82 58.09 5.39
CA ARG A 16 24.56 57.66 6.04
C ARG A 16 23.87 56.49 5.31
N CYS A 17 23.20 55.60 6.05
CA CYS A 17 21.74 55.65 6.26
C CYS A 17 21.25 54.53 7.19
N GLU A 18 20.35 54.90 8.09
CA GLU A 18 19.77 54.11 9.17
C GLU A 18 18.86 52.98 8.65
N LYS A 19 18.95 51.80 9.26
CA LYS A 19 17.95 50.74 9.14
C LYS A 19 16.87 50.96 10.20
N ALA A 20 15.65 51.26 9.74
CA ALA A 20 14.43 51.03 10.51
C ALA A 20 13.46 50.23 9.62
N GLY A 21 13.40 48.90 9.82
CA GLY A 21 12.46 48.01 9.15
C GLY A 21 11.54 47.38 10.18
N GLY A 22 10.35 47.94 10.35
CA GLY A 22 9.28 47.37 11.16
C GLY A 22 8.75 46.09 10.52
N ALA A 23 8.88 44.96 11.21
CA ALA A 23 8.28 43.70 10.80
C ALA A 23 6.82 43.65 11.26
N MET A 24 5.91 43.95 10.33
CA MET A 24 4.47 43.71 10.50
C MET A 24 4.23 42.19 10.48
N ARG A 25 3.93 41.60 11.64
CA ARG A 25 3.54 40.19 11.74
C ARG A 25 2.21 39.99 11.02
N ARG A 26 2.23 39.38 9.84
CA ARG A 26 1.01 38.89 9.18
C ARG A 26 0.45 37.74 10.01
N ALA A 27 -0.77 37.91 10.51
CA ALA A 27 -1.54 36.82 11.10
C ALA A 27 -1.69 35.69 10.07
N ALA A 28 -1.32 34.48 10.46
CA ALA A 28 -1.52 33.28 9.65
C ALA A 28 -3.02 33.09 9.44
N LYS A 29 -3.45 33.02 8.17
CA LYS A 29 -4.81 32.58 7.85
C LYS A 29 -4.97 31.14 8.34
N PRO A 30 -6.11 30.76 8.94
CA PRO A 30 -6.35 29.38 9.30
C PRO A 30 -6.30 28.55 8.03
N MET A 31 -5.37 27.59 7.99
CA MET A 31 -5.36 26.56 6.96
C MET A 31 -6.69 25.82 7.13
N VAL A 32 -7.61 26.01 6.19
CA VAL A 32 -8.72 25.10 6.00
C VAL A 32 -8.06 23.76 5.70
N SER A 33 -8.01 22.88 6.71
CA SER A 33 -7.58 21.51 6.53
C SER A 33 -8.46 20.94 5.43
N LYS A 34 -7.86 20.46 4.33
CA LYS A 34 -8.57 19.57 3.42
C LYS A 34 -9.27 18.50 4.28
N PRO A 35 -10.51 18.08 3.97
CA PRO A 35 -11.08 16.90 4.59
C PRO A 35 -10.01 15.81 4.53
N ALA A 36 -9.65 15.21 5.65
CA ALA A 36 -8.72 14.09 5.65
C ALA A 36 -9.18 13.12 4.57
N ASP A 37 -8.29 12.67 3.68
CA ASP A 37 -8.64 11.74 2.59
C ASP A 37 -9.24 10.47 3.20
N THR A 38 -10.55 10.45 3.37
CA THR A 38 -11.29 9.32 3.93
C THR A 38 -11.30 8.22 2.88
N HIS A 39 -11.13 6.97 3.30
CA HIS A 39 -11.30 5.83 2.41
C HIS A 39 -12.68 5.85 1.72
N THR A 40 -12.71 5.56 0.43
CA THR A 40 -13.93 5.59 -0.40
C THR A 40 -14.28 4.21 -0.91
N ARG A 41 -13.28 3.43 -1.35
CA ARG A 41 -13.49 2.04 -1.79
C ARG A 41 -13.92 1.15 -0.62
N ALA A 42 -13.36 1.34 0.57
CA ALA A 42 -13.78 0.66 1.79
C ALA A 42 -15.26 0.89 2.17
N ARG A 43 -15.93 1.87 1.55
CA ARG A 43 -17.36 2.18 1.74
C ARG A 43 -18.20 1.93 0.50
N SER A 44 -17.61 1.43 -0.59
CA SER A 44 -18.35 1.07 -1.80
C SER A 44 -19.04 -0.28 -1.67
N ALA A 45 -19.95 -0.56 -2.62
CA ALA A 45 -20.55 -1.88 -2.75
C ALA A 45 -19.48 -2.94 -3.06
N HIS A 46 -19.70 -4.16 -2.57
CA HIS A 46 -18.90 -5.33 -2.88
C HIS A 46 -19.86 -6.49 -3.20
N PRO A 47 -19.69 -7.24 -4.32
CA PRO A 47 -20.66 -8.25 -4.75
C PRO A 47 -20.96 -9.35 -3.73
N ALA A 48 -19.98 -9.69 -2.90
CA ALA A 48 -20.11 -10.73 -1.86
C ALA A 48 -20.57 -10.20 -0.49
N TYR A 49 -20.83 -8.90 -0.34
CA TYR A 49 -21.16 -8.28 0.96
C TYR A 49 -22.61 -7.79 0.97
N PRO A 50 -23.27 -7.78 2.14
CA PRO A 50 -24.52 -7.03 2.29
C PRO A 50 -24.28 -5.52 2.13
N PRO A 51 -25.34 -4.73 1.86
CA PRO A 51 -25.24 -3.28 1.84
C PRO A 51 -24.66 -2.73 3.15
N ARG A 52 -23.68 -1.84 3.03
CA ARG A 52 -23.04 -1.17 4.18
C ARG A 52 -23.98 -0.12 4.77
N PHE A 53 -23.84 0.13 6.08
CA PHE A 53 -24.44 1.30 6.72
C PHE A 53 -23.91 2.58 6.05
N GLN A 54 -24.82 3.47 5.68
CA GLN A 54 -24.46 4.68 4.95
C GLN A 54 -23.80 5.70 5.88
N LEU A 55 -22.64 6.20 5.46
CA LEU A 55 -21.83 7.14 6.24
C LEU A 55 -21.53 8.39 5.42
N ASP A 56 -21.89 9.54 5.98
CA ASP A 56 -21.38 10.82 5.52
C ASP A 56 -19.87 10.89 5.77
N ALA A 57 -19.13 11.55 4.86
CA ALA A 57 -17.68 11.67 4.95
C ALA A 57 -17.20 12.27 6.29
N ALA A 58 -18.00 13.16 6.90
CA ALA A 58 -17.70 13.79 8.19
C ALA A 58 -17.70 12.79 9.37
N HIS A 59 -18.45 11.69 9.26
CA HIS A 59 -18.60 10.70 10.34
C HIS A 59 -17.70 9.47 10.17
N VAL A 60 -16.91 9.40 9.09
CA VAL A 60 -15.94 8.33 8.88
C VAL A 60 -14.90 8.26 10.02
N PRO A 61 -14.25 9.37 10.44
CA PRO A 61 -13.23 9.27 11.47
C PRO A 61 -13.81 8.87 12.83
N TRP A 62 -13.20 7.89 13.51
CA TRP A 62 -13.64 7.40 14.82
C TRP A 62 -13.78 8.50 15.88
N ARG A 63 -12.91 9.52 15.82
CA ARG A 63 -12.92 10.68 16.73
C ARG A 63 -14.20 11.52 16.67
N VAL A 64 -14.97 11.40 15.59
CA VAL A 64 -16.26 12.09 15.45
C VAL A 64 -17.31 11.18 16.08
N PRO A 65 -17.99 11.61 17.16
CA PRO A 65 -19.05 10.83 17.78
C PRO A 65 -20.19 10.57 16.80
N LEU A 66 -20.68 9.33 16.78
CA LEU A 66 -21.86 8.94 16.01
C LEU A 66 -22.62 7.89 16.82
N SER A 67 -23.52 8.33 17.70
CA SER A 67 -24.29 7.44 18.59
C SER A 67 -25.26 6.53 17.84
N ALA A 68 -25.75 6.97 16.67
CA ALA A 68 -26.65 6.20 15.81
C ALA A 68 -25.90 5.23 14.86
N TYR A 69 -24.60 5.01 15.05
CA TYR A 69 -23.83 4.12 14.18
C TYR A 69 -24.26 2.66 14.39
N ALA A 70 -24.93 2.09 13.40
CA ALA A 70 -25.42 0.71 13.40
C ALA A 70 -24.85 -0.05 12.18
N PRO A 71 -23.54 -0.35 12.17
CA PRO A 71 -22.93 -1.07 11.06
C PRO A 71 -23.53 -2.46 10.89
N VAL A 72 -23.54 -2.96 9.66
CA VAL A 72 -23.96 -4.33 9.38
C VAL A 72 -22.87 -5.29 9.88
N GLU A 73 -23.25 -6.31 10.63
CA GLU A 73 -22.30 -7.35 11.04
C GLU A 73 -22.14 -8.39 9.93
N PHE A 74 -20.91 -8.64 9.47
CA PHE A 74 -20.71 -9.62 8.40
C PHE A 74 -19.36 -10.32 8.45
N VAL A 75 -19.42 -11.65 8.37
CA VAL A 75 -18.29 -12.52 8.06
C VAL A 75 -18.72 -13.46 6.94
N HIS A 76 -17.90 -13.56 5.89
CA HIS A 76 -18.22 -14.40 4.75
C HIS A 76 -18.08 -15.89 5.14
N PRO A 77 -18.96 -16.79 4.67
CA PRO A 77 -18.90 -18.22 5.02
C PRO A 77 -17.55 -18.88 4.71
N ALA A 78 -16.87 -18.44 3.65
CA ALA A 78 -15.52 -18.92 3.32
C ALA A 78 -14.47 -18.59 4.40
N VAL A 79 -14.59 -17.47 5.10
CA VAL A 79 -13.70 -17.13 6.23
C VAL A 79 -13.95 -18.09 7.38
N VAL A 80 -15.22 -18.32 7.74
CA VAL A 80 -15.60 -19.25 8.81
C VAL A 80 -15.15 -20.69 8.48
N ALA A 81 -15.35 -21.14 7.24
CA ALA A 81 -14.97 -22.47 6.79
C ALA A 81 -13.44 -22.69 6.73
N ASN A 82 -12.64 -21.62 6.79
CA ASN A 82 -11.17 -21.68 6.78
C ASN A 82 -10.55 -21.17 8.09
N ASP A 83 -11.31 -21.17 9.18
CA ASP A 83 -10.80 -20.91 10.53
C ASP A 83 -9.67 -21.91 10.86
N CYS A 84 -8.50 -21.38 11.20
CA CYS A 84 -7.29 -22.17 11.43
C CYS A 84 -7.39 -23.09 12.66
N THR A 85 -8.35 -22.86 13.57
CA THR A 85 -8.60 -23.73 14.73
C THR A 85 -9.53 -24.90 14.40
N SER A 86 -10.32 -24.76 13.34
CA SER A 86 -11.32 -25.75 12.94
C SER A 86 -10.90 -26.55 11.70
N LYS A 87 -10.06 -25.99 10.84
CA LYS A 87 -9.58 -26.62 9.61
C LYS A 87 -8.05 -26.65 9.57
N PRO A 88 -7.42 -27.85 9.47
CA PRO A 88 -6.00 -27.95 9.17
C PRO A 88 -5.63 -27.19 7.90
N GLY A 89 -4.65 -26.29 7.99
CA GLY A 89 -4.27 -25.40 6.88
C GLY A 89 -5.25 -24.24 6.63
N GLY A 90 -6.17 -23.97 7.56
CA GLY A 90 -7.04 -22.79 7.50
C GLY A 90 -6.24 -21.49 7.57
N TRP A 91 -6.59 -20.53 6.70
CA TRP A 91 -5.92 -19.23 6.60
C TRP A 91 -6.59 -18.14 7.44
N ALA A 92 -7.82 -18.34 7.91
CA ALA A 92 -8.54 -17.35 8.70
C ALA A 92 -8.24 -17.49 10.20
N ASP A 93 -8.29 -16.36 10.90
CA ASP A 93 -8.21 -16.33 12.38
C ASP A 93 -9.45 -16.99 13.01
N PRO A 94 -9.39 -17.35 14.30
CA PRO A 94 -10.55 -17.79 15.06
C PRO A 94 -11.72 -16.81 14.97
N VAL A 95 -12.95 -17.32 15.18
CA VAL A 95 -14.16 -16.48 15.33
C VAL A 95 -13.93 -15.36 16.35
N GLU A 96 -13.38 -15.70 17.52
CA GLU A 96 -13.09 -14.72 18.57
C GLU A 96 -11.75 -14.01 18.34
N PRO A 97 -11.69 -12.67 18.48
CA PRO A 97 -10.44 -11.93 18.29
C PRO A 97 -9.44 -12.23 19.41
N VAL A 98 -8.26 -12.71 19.03
CA VAL A 98 -7.14 -12.93 19.97
C VAL A 98 -6.23 -11.70 19.97
N ARG A 99 -6.38 -10.84 20.97
CA ARG A 99 -5.66 -9.55 21.05
C ARG A 99 -4.14 -9.69 20.94
N ALA A 100 -3.55 -10.71 21.57
CA ALA A 100 -2.11 -10.95 21.51
C ALA A 100 -1.63 -11.22 20.08
N ASP A 101 -2.38 -12.01 19.30
CA ASP A 101 -2.03 -12.34 17.91
C ASP A 101 -2.20 -11.13 16.99
N ILE A 102 -3.25 -10.34 17.21
CA ILE A 102 -3.49 -9.10 16.46
C ILE A 102 -2.36 -8.09 16.71
N LEU A 103 -1.95 -7.90 17.97
CA LEU A 103 -0.84 -7.02 18.32
C LEU A 103 0.50 -7.53 17.77
N LYS A 104 0.74 -8.85 17.81
CA LYS A 104 1.94 -9.47 17.25
C LYS A 104 2.01 -9.30 15.73
N ARG A 105 0.87 -9.40 15.04
CA ARG A 105 0.76 -9.16 13.59
C ARG A 105 1.04 -7.72 13.20
N GLY A 106 0.66 -6.78 14.08
CA GLY A 106 0.87 -5.35 13.88
C GLY A 106 0.06 -4.77 12.73
N SER A 107 0.23 -3.46 12.54
CA SER A 107 -0.36 -2.70 11.43
C SER A 107 0.62 -1.60 11.07
N PHE A 108 1.08 -1.60 9.82
CA PHE A 108 1.95 -0.57 9.29
C PHE A 108 1.32 0.82 9.39
N GLU A 109 -0.01 0.92 9.24
CA GLU A 109 -0.68 2.21 9.34
C GLU A 109 -0.73 2.73 10.79
N TYR A 110 -0.99 1.86 11.77
CA TYR A 110 -0.86 2.21 13.18
C TYR A 110 0.58 2.59 13.56
N ASP A 111 1.57 1.83 13.08
CA ASP A 111 2.99 2.07 13.34
C ASP A 111 3.43 3.45 12.82
N LYS A 112 3.01 3.84 11.61
CA LYS A 112 3.28 5.18 11.06
C LYS A 112 2.69 6.31 11.90
N LEU A 113 1.55 6.06 12.53
CA LEU A 113 0.89 7.03 13.41
C LEU A 113 1.54 7.06 14.80
N GLY A 114 2.51 6.17 15.08
CA GLY A 114 3.12 6.02 16.40
C GLY A 114 2.12 5.49 17.44
N LEU A 115 1.15 4.68 17.01
CA LEU A 115 0.05 4.17 17.82
C LEU A 115 0.07 2.65 17.88
N THR A 116 -0.52 2.09 18.93
CA THR A 116 -0.87 0.67 18.98
C THR A 116 -2.26 0.46 18.40
N VAL A 117 -2.51 -0.70 17.80
CA VAL A 117 -3.85 -1.09 17.33
C VAL A 117 -4.89 -0.84 18.42
N ALA A 118 -5.91 -0.05 18.10
CA ALA A 118 -7.03 0.23 19.00
C ALA A 118 -8.10 -0.86 18.88
N PHE A 119 -8.90 -1.05 19.93
CA PHE A 119 -9.92 -2.09 20.00
C PHE A 119 -11.26 -1.49 20.45
N ASP A 120 -12.36 -2.05 19.96
CA ASP A 120 -13.71 -1.75 20.46
C ASP A 120 -13.99 -2.48 21.79
N GLU A 121 -15.17 -2.24 22.37
CA GLU A 121 -15.59 -2.86 23.64
C GLU A 121 -15.68 -4.40 23.57
N ALA A 122 -15.89 -4.96 22.38
CA ALA A 122 -15.91 -6.39 22.12
C ALA A 122 -14.49 -6.96 21.84
N GLY A 123 -13.44 -6.15 21.95
CA GLY A 123 -12.06 -6.57 21.72
C GLY A 123 -11.71 -6.76 20.25
N ARG A 124 -12.53 -6.29 19.31
CA ARG A 124 -12.23 -6.30 17.87
C ARG A 124 -11.34 -5.09 17.52
N PRO A 125 -10.35 -5.23 16.65
CA PRO A 125 -9.50 -4.11 16.28
C PRO A 125 -10.30 -3.06 15.50
N LEU A 126 -9.87 -1.80 15.56
CA LEU A 126 -10.49 -0.68 14.83
C LEU A 126 -9.67 -0.33 13.59
N ASN A 127 -10.35 -0.15 12.46
CA ASN A 127 -9.71 0.27 11.22
C ASN A 127 -9.05 1.64 11.39
N PRO A 128 -7.75 1.80 11.08
CA PRO A 128 -7.01 3.03 11.36
C PRO A 128 -7.53 4.25 10.57
N VAL A 129 -8.24 4.02 9.46
CA VAL A 129 -8.75 5.08 8.58
C VAL A 129 -10.19 5.47 8.87
N GLY A 130 -10.91 4.71 9.71
CA GLY A 130 -12.26 5.07 10.17
C GLY A 130 -13.33 4.00 9.92
N ARG A 131 -14.58 4.43 10.09
CA ARG A 131 -15.80 3.64 9.89
C ARG A 131 -16.04 3.32 8.41
N THR A 132 -16.41 2.07 8.16
CA THR A 132 -16.69 1.52 6.83
C THR A 132 -18.18 1.17 6.63
N GLY A 133 -18.98 1.20 7.70
CA GLY A 133 -20.38 0.80 7.69
C GLY A 133 -20.64 -0.70 7.82
N ILE A 134 -19.59 -1.50 8.08
CA ILE A 134 -19.69 -2.95 8.29
C ILE A 134 -18.68 -3.39 9.36
N THR A 135 -19.08 -4.26 10.28
CA THR A 135 -18.21 -4.86 11.31
C THR A 135 -17.92 -6.33 11.01
N ASN A 136 -17.07 -6.93 11.85
CA ASN A 136 -16.45 -8.24 11.65
C ASN A 136 -15.51 -8.23 10.43
N ARG A 137 -15.20 -9.39 9.85
CA ARG A 137 -14.06 -9.52 8.93
C ARG A 137 -14.43 -9.48 7.45
N GLY A 138 -15.72 -9.57 7.10
CA GLY A 138 -16.14 -9.73 5.71
C GLY A 138 -15.46 -10.95 5.07
N LEU A 139 -14.75 -10.75 3.96
CA LEU A 139 -13.94 -11.76 3.26
C LEU A 139 -12.49 -11.87 3.75
N LEU A 140 -12.05 -10.97 4.62
CA LEU A 140 -10.67 -10.97 5.11
C LEU A 140 -10.49 -12.03 6.20
N GLY A 141 -9.34 -12.72 6.18
CA GLY A 141 -9.12 -13.85 7.09
C GLY A 141 -8.74 -13.40 8.49
N LYS A 142 -7.98 -12.31 8.55
CA LYS A 142 -7.33 -11.83 9.77
C LYS A 142 -8.16 -10.74 10.42
N TRP A 143 -8.23 -10.77 11.75
CA TRP A 143 -8.61 -9.59 12.52
C TRP A 143 -7.54 -8.51 12.38
N GLY A 144 -7.93 -7.28 12.12
CA GLY A 144 -7.00 -6.17 11.91
C GLY A 144 -6.36 -6.16 10.52
N ALA A 145 -5.05 -5.91 10.45
CA ALA A 145 -4.33 -5.84 9.18
C ALA A 145 -4.22 -7.22 8.51
N ASN A 146 -4.56 -7.26 7.21
CA ASN A 146 -4.35 -8.37 6.30
C ASN A 146 -3.24 -7.94 5.33
N HIS A 147 -2.03 -8.46 5.55
CA HIS A 147 -0.83 -8.04 4.83
C HIS A 147 -0.73 -8.70 3.45
N ALA A 148 -0.46 -7.89 2.45
CA ALA A 148 -0.15 -8.28 1.08
C ALA A 148 1.25 -7.78 0.68
N ALA A 149 1.75 -8.25 -0.47
CA ALA A 149 2.96 -7.73 -1.07
C ALA A 149 2.81 -7.55 -2.58
N ASP A 150 3.16 -6.37 -3.08
CA ASP A 150 2.96 -5.96 -4.48
C ASP A 150 4.31 -5.75 -5.18
N PRO A 151 4.77 -6.68 -6.05
CA PRO A 151 6.01 -6.53 -6.79
C PRO A 151 5.81 -5.66 -8.04
N ILE A 152 6.25 -4.41 -7.98
CA ILE A 152 6.26 -3.50 -9.12
C ILE A 152 7.50 -3.79 -9.97
N VAL A 153 7.37 -4.67 -10.95
CA VAL A 153 8.45 -5.01 -11.87
C VAL A 153 8.39 -4.11 -13.09
N THR A 154 9.41 -3.30 -13.34
CA THR A 154 9.47 -2.42 -14.52
C THR A 154 10.62 -2.76 -15.46
N ARG A 155 10.49 -2.38 -16.73
CA ARG A 155 11.59 -2.41 -17.72
C ARG A 155 11.53 -1.19 -18.63
N ARG A 156 12.63 -0.94 -19.34
CA ARG A 156 12.57 -0.27 -20.65
C ARG A 156 12.68 -1.36 -21.71
N ASN A 157 11.80 -1.35 -22.70
CA ASN A 157 11.78 -2.38 -23.74
C ASN A 157 13.15 -2.45 -24.44
N PRO A 158 13.90 -3.55 -24.29
CA PRO A 158 15.28 -3.64 -24.77
C PRO A 158 15.38 -3.76 -26.30
N PHE A 159 14.26 -4.02 -26.97
CA PHE A 159 14.18 -4.16 -28.44
C PHE A 159 13.79 -2.86 -29.14
N LYS A 160 13.44 -1.80 -28.38
CA LYS A 160 13.02 -0.50 -28.92
C LYS A 160 13.81 0.62 -28.24
N SER A 161 14.71 1.26 -28.99
CA SER A 161 15.47 2.41 -28.51
C SER A 161 14.54 3.56 -28.11
N GLY A 162 14.84 4.22 -26.99
CA GLY A 162 14.01 5.30 -26.45
C GLY A 162 12.64 4.85 -25.93
N SER A 163 12.45 3.55 -25.65
CA SER A 163 11.18 3.03 -25.17
C SER A 163 10.74 3.66 -23.83
N PRO A 164 9.43 3.89 -23.67
CA PRO A 164 8.87 4.31 -22.39
C PRO A 164 9.07 3.22 -21.34
N LEU A 165 8.86 3.61 -20.07
CA LEU A 165 8.87 2.64 -18.97
C LEU A 165 7.65 1.72 -19.12
N GLU A 166 7.85 0.43 -18.97
CA GLU A 166 6.79 -0.58 -18.94
C GLU A 166 6.76 -1.23 -17.55
N VAL A 167 5.58 -1.67 -17.11
CA VAL A 167 5.36 -2.39 -15.85
C VAL A 167 4.66 -3.73 -16.11
N VAL A 168 5.02 -4.76 -15.37
CA VAL A 168 4.29 -6.04 -15.43
C VAL A 168 2.93 -5.89 -14.78
N VAL A 169 1.88 -6.27 -15.49
CA VAL A 169 0.51 -6.31 -15.00
C VAL A 169 -0.16 -7.61 -15.39
N ILE A 170 -1.10 -8.05 -14.56
CA ILE A 170 -1.99 -9.16 -14.83
C ILE A 170 -3.43 -8.69 -14.95
N GLN A 171 -4.24 -9.39 -15.73
CA GLN A 171 -5.69 -9.26 -15.68
C GLN A 171 -6.25 -10.33 -14.77
N ARG A 172 -6.91 -9.95 -13.69
CA ARG A 172 -7.47 -10.91 -12.74
C ARG A 172 -8.64 -11.68 -13.37
N LYS A 173 -8.75 -13.00 -13.14
CA LYS A 173 -9.87 -13.81 -13.66
C LYS A 173 -11.22 -13.49 -13.02
N ASP A 174 -11.21 -13.08 -11.76
CA ASP A 174 -12.43 -12.86 -10.96
C ASP A 174 -13.15 -11.55 -11.30
N THR A 175 -12.40 -10.46 -11.50
CA THR A 175 -12.98 -9.13 -11.77
C THR A 175 -12.73 -8.63 -13.20
N GLY A 176 -11.79 -9.22 -13.93
CA GLY A 176 -11.34 -8.71 -15.22
C GLY A 176 -10.53 -7.42 -15.14
N GLU A 177 -10.20 -6.94 -13.94
CA GLU A 177 -9.41 -5.71 -13.73
C GLU A 177 -7.92 -5.99 -13.88
N TRP A 178 -7.19 -4.99 -14.40
CA TRP A 178 -5.73 -5.03 -14.50
C TRP A 178 -5.08 -4.62 -13.18
N ALA A 179 -4.11 -5.39 -12.71
CA ALA A 179 -3.43 -5.19 -11.43
C ALA A 179 -1.93 -5.51 -11.50
N ILE A 180 -1.18 -5.07 -10.48
CA ILE A 180 0.18 -5.56 -10.22
C ILE A 180 0.05 -7.01 -9.74
N PRO A 181 0.98 -7.91 -10.14
CA PRO A 181 0.90 -9.32 -9.76
C PRO A 181 1.32 -9.56 -8.31
N GLY A 182 0.44 -9.26 -7.37
CA GLY A 182 0.69 -9.30 -5.93
C GLY A 182 -0.40 -10.05 -5.19
N GLY A 183 -0.09 -10.49 -3.98
CA GLY A 183 -0.99 -11.31 -3.19
C GLY A 183 -0.68 -11.30 -1.71
N MET A 184 -1.32 -12.21 -0.98
CA MET A 184 -1.31 -12.23 0.48
C MET A 184 0.02 -12.74 1.02
N VAL A 185 0.48 -12.15 2.12
CA VAL A 185 1.64 -12.67 2.86
C VAL A 185 1.18 -13.85 3.70
N ASP A 186 1.77 -15.02 3.47
CA ASP A 186 1.45 -16.22 4.25
C ASP A 186 1.96 -16.13 5.70
N ALA A 187 1.35 -16.90 6.59
CA ALA A 187 1.72 -16.92 8.00
C ALA A 187 3.19 -17.34 8.18
N GLY A 188 4.01 -16.43 8.70
CA GLY A 188 5.45 -16.66 8.89
C GLY A 188 6.31 -16.47 7.63
N GLU A 189 5.70 -16.11 6.50
CA GLU A 189 6.42 -15.80 5.26
C GLU A 189 7.07 -14.41 5.34
N LEU A 190 8.29 -14.29 4.79
CA LEU A 190 8.94 -12.99 4.62
C LEU A 190 8.32 -12.26 3.43
N VAL A 191 8.10 -10.95 3.54
CA VAL A 191 7.60 -10.11 2.44
C VAL A 191 8.43 -10.29 1.15
N SER A 192 9.75 -10.43 1.26
CA SER A 192 10.63 -10.69 0.10
C SER A 192 10.37 -12.04 -0.58
N ALA A 193 9.94 -13.04 0.19
CA ALA A 193 9.55 -14.35 -0.34
C ALA A 193 8.19 -14.24 -1.04
N THR A 194 7.21 -13.59 -0.42
CA THR A 194 5.88 -13.31 -1.01
C THR A 194 6.00 -12.60 -2.35
N LEU A 195 6.75 -11.49 -2.43
CA LEU A 195 6.94 -10.72 -3.68
C LEU A 195 7.44 -11.57 -4.84
N ARG A 196 8.38 -12.49 -4.57
CA ARG A 196 8.92 -13.39 -5.59
C ARG A 196 7.93 -14.50 -5.93
N ARG A 197 7.30 -15.11 -4.91
CA ARG A 197 6.32 -16.19 -5.07
C ARG A 197 5.14 -15.73 -5.92
N GLU A 198 4.49 -14.63 -5.54
CA GLU A 198 3.33 -14.05 -6.24
C GLU A 198 3.68 -13.72 -7.70
N PHE A 199 4.84 -13.08 -7.94
CA PHE A 199 5.28 -12.81 -9.31
C PHE A 199 5.49 -14.11 -10.12
N MET A 200 6.06 -15.15 -9.52
CA MET A 200 6.28 -16.42 -10.19
C MET A 200 4.98 -17.18 -10.46
N GLU A 201 4.01 -17.11 -9.55
CA GLU A 201 2.71 -17.78 -9.66
C GLU A 201 1.84 -17.07 -10.70
N GLU A 202 1.75 -15.74 -10.66
CA GLU A 202 0.81 -14.98 -11.50
C GLU A 202 1.36 -14.59 -12.87
N ALA A 203 2.68 -14.42 -13.00
CA ALA A 203 3.33 -13.97 -14.24
C ALA A 203 4.35 -14.98 -14.82
N GLY A 204 4.53 -16.13 -14.18
CA GLY A 204 5.61 -17.08 -14.44
C GLY A 204 5.18 -18.51 -14.75
N ASN A 205 4.00 -18.71 -15.35
CA ASN A 205 3.48 -20.04 -15.73
C ASN A 205 4.19 -20.63 -16.97
N VAL A 206 5.52 -20.71 -16.88
CA VAL A 206 6.39 -21.20 -17.95
C VAL A 206 6.39 -22.74 -18.01
N PRO A 207 6.67 -23.33 -19.18
CA PRO A 207 6.81 -24.78 -19.31
C PRO A 207 7.85 -25.36 -18.35
N SER A 208 7.68 -26.61 -17.95
CA SER A 208 8.53 -27.28 -16.95
C SER A 208 10.02 -27.24 -17.32
N GLU A 209 10.35 -27.38 -18.60
CA GLU A 209 11.71 -27.31 -19.12
C GLU A 209 12.36 -25.92 -19.00
N GLN A 210 11.56 -24.86 -18.84
CA GLN A 210 12.04 -23.48 -18.66
C GLN A 210 12.02 -23.04 -17.19
N ARG A 211 11.44 -23.84 -16.30
CA ARG A 211 11.18 -23.45 -14.90
C ARG A 211 12.45 -23.07 -14.15
N ALA A 212 13.50 -23.90 -14.23
CA ALA A 212 14.77 -23.63 -13.56
C ALA A 212 15.42 -22.31 -14.03
N LYS A 213 15.35 -22.02 -15.34
CA LYS A 213 15.86 -20.77 -15.90
C LYS A 213 15.04 -19.58 -15.41
N PHE A 214 13.72 -19.70 -15.37
CA PHE A 214 12.83 -18.66 -14.86
C PHE A 214 13.04 -18.39 -13.38
N GLU A 215 13.30 -19.43 -12.58
CA GLU A 215 13.65 -19.32 -11.16
C GLU A 215 14.98 -18.57 -10.94
N GLU A 216 16.01 -18.85 -11.73
CA GLU A 216 17.28 -18.10 -11.64
C GLU A 216 17.11 -16.63 -12.09
N MET A 217 16.31 -16.38 -13.13
CA MET A 217 15.99 -15.02 -13.59
C MET A 217 15.24 -14.22 -12.52
N THR A 218 14.21 -14.81 -11.91
CA THR A 218 13.45 -14.16 -10.84
C THR A 218 14.30 -13.97 -9.59
N LYS A 219 15.15 -14.94 -9.22
CA LYS A 219 16.12 -14.76 -8.14
C LYS A 219 17.08 -13.59 -8.39
N ALA A 220 17.50 -13.37 -9.64
CA ALA A 220 18.31 -12.21 -10.01
C ALA A 220 17.51 -10.90 -9.95
N LEU A 221 16.25 -10.89 -10.43
CA LEU A 221 15.36 -9.74 -10.40
C LEU A 221 15.06 -9.26 -8.97
N PHE A 222 14.73 -10.20 -8.07
CA PHE A 222 14.28 -9.96 -6.71
C PHE A 222 15.43 -9.89 -5.68
N LYS A 223 16.66 -9.60 -6.12
CA LYS A 223 17.79 -9.33 -5.22
C LYS A 223 17.50 -8.09 -4.38
N ALA A 224 17.91 -8.12 -3.11
CA ALA A 224 17.76 -6.97 -2.20
C ALA A 224 18.43 -5.69 -2.73
N SER A 225 19.56 -5.81 -3.45
CA SER A 225 20.24 -4.68 -4.08
C SER A 225 19.46 -4.02 -5.24
N ASN A 226 18.41 -4.69 -5.73
CA ASN A 226 17.51 -4.19 -6.78
C ASN A 226 16.13 -3.79 -6.23
N ALA A 227 15.92 -3.91 -4.93
CA ALA A 227 14.64 -3.68 -4.29
C ALA A 227 14.56 -2.25 -3.75
N ARG A 228 13.48 -1.53 -4.09
CA ARG A 228 13.17 -0.22 -3.50
C ARG A 228 11.75 -0.21 -2.96
N GLU A 229 11.59 0.10 -1.68
CA GLU A 229 10.25 0.27 -1.11
C GLU A 229 9.59 1.52 -1.68
N VAL A 230 8.42 1.34 -2.27
CA VAL A 230 7.59 2.42 -2.83
C VAL A 230 6.50 2.81 -1.85
N TYR A 231 5.89 1.80 -1.21
CA TYR A 231 4.77 2.00 -0.33
C TYR A 231 4.73 0.89 0.71
N ARG A 232 4.30 1.24 1.91
CA ARG A 232 3.99 0.31 2.99
C ARG A 232 2.81 0.89 3.75
N GLY A 233 1.71 0.15 3.97
CA GLY A 233 0.57 0.67 4.73
C GLY A 233 -0.81 0.31 4.19
N TYR A 234 -1.80 1.07 4.66
CA TYR A 234 -3.23 0.87 4.38
C TYR A 234 -3.60 0.94 2.88
N VAL A 235 -4.41 -0.01 2.44
CA VAL A 235 -5.00 -0.01 1.08
C VAL A 235 -6.49 0.29 1.17
N ASP A 236 -6.95 1.31 0.45
CA ASP A 236 -8.38 1.58 0.30
C ASP A 236 -9.00 0.51 -0.62
N ASP A 237 -9.51 -0.55 0.01
CA ASP A 237 -9.96 -1.78 -0.64
C ASP A 237 -11.44 -2.06 -0.28
N PRO A 238 -12.29 -2.47 -1.24
CA PRO A 238 -13.71 -2.72 -0.99
C PRO A 238 -13.99 -3.88 -0.04
N ARG A 239 -13.00 -4.71 0.29
CA ARG A 239 -13.11 -5.77 1.30
C ARG A 239 -12.97 -5.25 2.73
N ASN A 240 -12.44 -4.05 2.92
CA ASN A 240 -12.19 -3.51 4.26
C ASN A 240 -13.50 -3.35 5.05
N THR A 241 -13.39 -3.57 6.36
CA THR A 241 -14.44 -3.42 7.36
C THR A 241 -13.93 -2.54 8.49
N ASP A 242 -14.74 -2.34 9.52
CA ASP A 242 -14.34 -1.67 10.75
C ASP A 242 -13.27 -2.46 11.52
N ASN A 243 -13.19 -3.78 11.29
CA ASN A 243 -12.38 -4.69 12.11
C ASN A 243 -11.37 -5.54 11.33
N ALA A 244 -11.31 -5.40 10.01
CA ALA A 244 -10.31 -6.03 9.16
C ALA A 244 -10.03 -5.14 7.95
N TRP A 245 -8.77 -4.97 7.59
CA TRP A 245 -8.38 -4.13 6.47
C TRP A 245 -7.14 -4.64 5.74
N MET A 246 -7.02 -4.28 4.47
CA MET A 246 -5.86 -4.56 3.66
C MET A 246 -4.71 -3.60 3.98
N GLU A 247 -3.52 -4.16 4.15
CA GLU A 247 -2.26 -3.43 4.10
C GLU A 247 -1.32 -4.12 3.12
N THR A 248 -0.39 -3.37 2.53
CA THR A 248 0.58 -3.96 1.59
C THR A 248 1.95 -3.35 1.75
N VAL A 249 2.96 -4.10 1.32
CA VAL A 249 4.29 -3.58 0.98
C VAL A 249 4.45 -3.64 -0.53
N ALA A 250 4.52 -2.48 -1.18
CA ALA A 250 4.83 -2.38 -2.60
C ALA A 250 6.33 -2.12 -2.79
N MET A 251 6.99 -3.04 -3.47
CA MET A 251 8.42 -2.98 -3.75
C MET A 251 8.64 -2.85 -5.25
N HIS A 252 9.45 -1.88 -5.64
CA HIS A 252 9.91 -1.70 -7.02
C HIS A 252 11.16 -2.53 -7.30
N PHE A 253 11.15 -3.20 -8.45
CA PHE A 253 12.27 -3.94 -9.02
C PHE A 253 12.45 -3.54 -10.47
N HIS A 254 13.61 -3.01 -10.83
CA HIS A 254 13.90 -2.70 -12.23
C HIS A 254 14.55 -3.89 -12.92
N CYS A 255 13.92 -4.40 -13.98
CA CYS A 255 14.42 -5.47 -14.82
C CYS A 255 15.44 -4.91 -15.82
N GLN A 256 16.72 -5.19 -15.56
CA GLN A 256 17.84 -4.71 -16.38
C GLN A 256 17.74 -5.26 -17.82
N PRO A 257 18.28 -4.54 -18.83
CA PRO A 257 18.08 -4.88 -20.24
C PRO A 257 18.38 -6.34 -20.62
N ASP A 258 19.45 -6.92 -20.09
CA ASP A 258 19.83 -8.30 -20.41
C ASP A 258 18.85 -9.31 -19.82
N LEU A 259 18.35 -9.07 -18.61
CA LEU A 259 17.31 -9.88 -18.00
C LEU A 259 15.96 -9.69 -18.72
N ALA A 260 15.63 -8.44 -19.09
CA ALA A 260 14.39 -8.09 -19.77
C ALA A 260 14.26 -8.72 -21.16
N LYS A 261 15.38 -9.02 -21.84
CA LYS A 261 15.39 -9.77 -23.12
C LYS A 261 15.02 -11.24 -22.94
N MET A 262 15.25 -11.81 -21.76
CA MET A 262 15.09 -13.24 -21.48
C MET A 262 13.84 -13.56 -20.65
N LEU A 263 13.29 -12.58 -19.93
CA LEU A 263 12.15 -12.76 -19.04
C LEU A 263 10.84 -12.86 -19.86
N GLU A 264 10.45 -14.09 -20.14
CA GLU A 264 9.15 -14.42 -20.73
C GLU A 264 8.07 -14.44 -19.64
N LEU A 265 6.96 -13.74 -19.88
CA LEU A 265 5.80 -13.73 -18.99
C LEU A 265 4.75 -14.70 -19.50
N ARG A 266 4.14 -15.48 -18.60
CA ARG A 266 2.99 -16.34 -18.89
C ARG A 266 1.99 -16.28 -17.75
N ALA A 267 0.72 -16.06 -18.07
CA ALA A 267 -0.32 -15.87 -17.09
C ALA A 267 -0.49 -17.12 -16.21
N GLY A 268 -0.52 -16.90 -14.90
CA GLY A 268 -0.77 -17.90 -13.89
C GLY A 268 -2.20 -18.45 -13.88
N ASP A 269 -2.45 -19.35 -12.94
CA ASP A 269 -3.77 -19.97 -12.77
C ASP A 269 -4.85 -18.96 -12.33
N ASP A 270 -4.47 -17.84 -11.71
CA ASP A 270 -5.40 -16.78 -11.27
C ASP A 270 -5.43 -15.55 -12.19
N ALA A 271 -4.54 -15.50 -13.19
CA ALA A 271 -4.46 -14.44 -14.18
C ALA A 271 -5.04 -14.88 -15.54
N ALA A 272 -5.95 -14.08 -16.10
CA ALA A 272 -6.45 -14.30 -17.45
C ALA A 272 -5.39 -13.96 -18.50
N GLU A 273 -4.65 -12.87 -18.26
CA GLU A 273 -3.63 -12.32 -19.15
C GLU A 273 -2.48 -11.75 -18.32
N VAL A 274 -1.27 -11.70 -18.91
CA VAL A 274 -0.11 -11.00 -18.33
C VAL A 274 0.62 -10.23 -19.43
N GLN A 275 1.03 -9.00 -19.14
CA GLN A 275 1.78 -8.20 -20.12
C GLN A 275 2.68 -7.14 -19.49
N TRP A 276 3.60 -6.65 -20.32
CA TRP A 276 4.28 -5.39 -20.09
C TRP A 276 3.39 -4.25 -20.57
N LEU A 277 2.93 -3.43 -19.63
CA LEU A 277 2.07 -2.27 -19.89
C LEU A 277 2.89 -0.99 -19.85
N GLU A 278 2.76 -0.13 -20.86
CA GLU A 278 3.37 1.19 -20.86
C GLU A 278 2.84 2.06 -19.70
N VAL A 279 3.77 2.67 -18.97
CA VAL A 279 3.47 3.58 -17.87
C VAL A 279 3.24 4.98 -18.42
N GLY A 280 2.00 5.47 -18.31
CA GLY A 280 1.66 6.83 -18.68
C GLY A 280 0.17 7.13 -18.66
N GLU A 281 -0.21 8.36 -18.31
CA GLU A 281 -1.62 8.79 -18.22
C GLU A 281 -2.34 8.76 -19.58
N HIS A 282 -1.59 8.78 -20.70
CA HIS A 282 -2.16 8.58 -22.04
C HIS A 282 -2.63 7.14 -22.28
N VAL A 283 -2.18 6.16 -21.49
CA VAL A 283 -2.55 4.76 -21.61
C VAL A 283 -3.80 4.47 -20.76
N GLU A 284 -4.90 4.07 -21.40
CA GLU A 284 -6.17 3.85 -20.71
C GLU A 284 -6.10 2.71 -19.70
N GLN A 285 -5.46 1.58 -20.05
CA GLN A 285 -5.30 0.47 -19.11
C GLN A 285 -4.52 0.91 -17.86
N TYR A 286 -3.49 1.75 -18.02
CA TYR A 286 -2.71 2.28 -16.89
C TYR A 286 -3.56 3.15 -15.96
N ARG A 287 -4.44 3.99 -16.53
CA ARG A 287 -5.37 4.81 -15.74
C ARG A 287 -6.38 4.00 -14.93
N LYS A 288 -6.69 2.78 -15.38
CA LYS A 288 -7.70 1.90 -14.79
C LYS A 288 -7.11 0.77 -13.93
N LEU A 289 -5.82 0.83 -13.58
CA LEU A 289 -5.22 -0.18 -12.70
C LEU A 289 -5.96 -0.26 -11.36
N TYR A 290 -6.14 -1.48 -10.88
CA TYR A 290 -6.87 -1.81 -9.66
C TYR A 290 -6.34 -1.08 -8.43
N ALA A 291 -7.25 -0.82 -7.48
CA ALA A 291 -6.96 -0.14 -6.22
C ALA A 291 -6.13 1.15 -6.41
N ASN A 292 -5.01 1.25 -5.70
CA ASN A 292 -4.09 2.39 -5.75
C ASN A 292 -2.82 2.08 -6.58
N HIS A 293 -2.83 1.03 -7.41
CA HIS A 293 -1.65 0.54 -8.13
C HIS A 293 -1.05 1.60 -9.05
N ARG A 294 -1.90 2.35 -9.77
CA ARG A 294 -1.47 3.47 -10.63
C ARG A 294 -0.58 4.48 -9.90
N VAL A 295 -0.95 4.88 -8.68
CA VAL A 295 -0.19 5.88 -7.91
C VAL A 295 1.17 5.33 -7.47
N ARG A 296 1.25 4.01 -7.22
CA ARG A 296 2.48 3.35 -6.78
C ARG A 296 3.50 3.24 -7.93
N VAL A 297 3.06 3.00 -9.16
CA VAL A 297 3.98 2.87 -10.31
C VAL A 297 4.59 4.23 -10.72
N CYS A 298 3.88 5.35 -10.52
CA CYS A 298 4.32 6.70 -10.89
C CYS A 298 5.24 7.39 -9.87
N CYS A 299 5.57 6.78 -8.73
CA CYS A 299 6.40 7.44 -7.73
C CYS A 299 7.81 7.67 -8.30
N PRO A 300 8.32 8.92 -8.32
CA PRO A 300 9.57 9.24 -9.01
C PRO A 300 10.74 8.45 -8.40
N VAL A 301 11.41 7.71 -9.28
CA VAL A 301 12.70 7.07 -9.01
C VAL A 301 13.75 8.17 -8.82
#